data_AF-A0A7V5DW94-F1
#
_entry.id   AF-A0A7V5DW94-F1
#
_cell.length_a   1.000
_cell.length_b   1.000
_cell.length_c   1.000
_cell.angle_alpha   90.00
_cell.angle_beta   90.00
_cell.angle_gamma   90.00
#
_symmetry.space_group_name_H-M   'P 1'
#
loop_
_entity.id
_entity.type
_entity.pdbx_description
1 polymer ?
#
loop_
_entity_poly.entity_id
_entity_poly.type
_entity_poly.pdbx_seq_one_letter_code
_entity_poly.pdbx_strand_id
1 'polypeptide(L)'
;MKVLPLPGVLLAAVFLFPRCTSQTDFTLHSDGSGNVSLRLELSGILVRYYSDLAMGFIPNFDPKNPRIFDLEALRARFAREKNLTLTSSTTPAPERLLATFSFQNLETLFSDPKVGTAITLEKKMGEETIRIRLNRDTLKTILALAPDSQSNLYRMLLPPENKAISAAEYRKQLVWALEEYAPEEELDASFEKSKIEVR
;
A
#
# COMPACT_ATOMS: atom_id res chain seq x y z
N MET A 1 37.75 22.04 -9.54
CA MET A 1 36.92 21.10 -8.75
C MET A 1 36.37 21.88 -7.56
N LYS A 2 35.06 22.18 -7.53
CA LYS A 2 34.44 22.94 -6.43
C LYS A 2 34.13 21.97 -5.30
N VAL A 3 34.80 22.15 -4.17
CA VAL A 3 34.60 21.36 -2.95
C VAL A 3 33.31 21.86 -2.29
N LEU A 4 32.27 21.01 -2.25
CA LEU A 4 31.04 21.34 -1.51
C LEU A 4 31.34 21.30 0.01
N PRO A 5 30.82 22.26 0.80
CA PRO A 5 31.06 22.30 2.24
C PRO A 5 30.35 21.12 2.95
N LEU A 6 31.12 20.35 3.73
CA LEU A 6 30.67 19.22 4.56
C LEU A 6 29.35 19.43 5.37
N PRO A 7 29.05 20.60 5.96
CA PRO A 7 27.81 20.77 6.71
C PRO A 7 26.53 20.74 5.83
N GLY A 8 26.62 20.99 4.52
CA GLY A 8 25.47 20.90 3.61
C GLY A 8 25.07 19.45 3.28
N VAL A 9 26.02 18.52 3.33
CA VAL A 9 25.77 17.09 3.06
C VAL A 9 25.11 16.42 4.27
N LEU A 10 25.48 16.82 5.48
CA LEU A 10 24.90 16.29 6.73
C LEU A 10 23.43 16.72 6.94
N LEU A 11 23.05 17.92 6.51
CA LEU A 11 21.66 18.39 6.63
C LEU A 11 20.73 17.74 5.58
N ALA A 12 21.27 17.37 4.41
CA ALA A 12 20.52 16.64 3.38
C ALA A 12 20.28 15.16 3.75
N ALA A 13 21.20 14.55 4.50
CA ALA A 13 21.08 13.16 4.94
C ALA A 13 19.93 12.94 5.96
N VAL A 14 19.55 13.97 6.73
CA VAL A 14 18.46 13.89 7.72
C VAL A 14 17.07 13.81 7.06
N PHE A 15 16.93 14.14 5.77
CA PHE A 15 15.64 14.06 5.08
C PHE A 15 15.36 12.73 4.38
N LEU A 16 16.32 11.79 4.38
CA LEU A 16 16.14 10.44 3.82
C LEU A 16 15.44 9.49 4.80
N PHE A 17 14.46 9.98 5.56
CA PHE A 17 13.69 9.08 6.41
C PHE A 17 12.90 8.09 5.53
N PRO A 18 12.93 6.78 5.86
CA PRO A 18 12.07 5.81 5.22
C PRO A 18 10.62 6.19 5.48
N ARG A 19 9.93 6.70 4.47
CA ARG A 19 8.49 6.97 4.57
C ARG A 19 7.76 5.97 3.69
N CYS A 20 7.03 5.06 4.33
CA CYS A 20 5.90 4.43 3.65
C CYS A 20 4.83 5.51 3.47
N THR A 21 4.43 5.81 2.24
CA THR A 21 3.33 6.74 1.97
C THR A 21 2.40 6.13 0.94
N SER A 22 1.10 6.10 1.25
CA SER A 22 0.06 5.84 0.27
C SER A 22 -0.81 7.09 0.16
N GLN A 23 -0.89 7.64 -1.04
CA GLN A 23 -1.78 8.75 -1.36
C GLN A 23 -2.78 8.26 -2.40
N THR A 24 -4.06 8.53 -2.14
CA THR A 24 -5.14 8.18 -3.06
C THR A 24 -5.98 9.42 -3.30
N ASP A 25 -6.00 9.89 -4.54
CA ASP A 25 -6.80 11.03 -4.97
C ASP A 25 -8.03 10.51 -5.72
N PHE A 26 -9.21 10.93 -5.29
CA PHE A 26 -10.49 10.54 -5.89
C PHE A 26 -11.13 11.74 -6.60
N THR A 27 -11.47 11.56 -7.87
CA THR A 27 -12.26 12.52 -8.64
C THR A 27 -13.58 11.87 -9.00
N LEU A 28 -14.68 12.46 -8.51
CA LEU A 28 -16.04 12.01 -8.75
C LEU A 28 -16.79 13.05 -9.60
N HIS A 29 -17.45 12.60 -10.65
CA HIS A 29 -18.34 13.41 -11.47
C HIS A 29 -19.79 13.30 -10.98
N SER A 30 -20.64 14.25 -11.38
CA SER A 30 -22.05 14.30 -10.98
C SER A 30 -22.90 13.13 -11.50
N ASP A 31 -22.42 12.43 -12.52
CA ASP A 31 -23.07 11.21 -13.05
C ASP A 31 -22.67 9.93 -12.29
N GLY A 32 -21.83 10.07 -11.25
CA GLY A 32 -21.31 8.96 -10.45
C GLY A 32 -20.10 8.25 -11.07
N SER A 33 -19.63 8.65 -12.25
CA SER A 33 -18.38 8.17 -12.82
C SER A 33 -17.18 8.88 -12.22
N GLY A 34 -15.98 8.34 -12.39
CA GLY A 34 -14.80 8.99 -11.86
C GLY A 34 -13.50 8.25 -12.09
N ASN A 35 -12.44 8.82 -11.50
CA ASN A 35 -11.10 8.27 -11.53
C ASN A 35 -10.50 8.24 -10.13
N VAL A 36 -9.61 7.27 -9.91
CA VAL A 36 -8.82 7.12 -8.69
C VAL A 36 -7.36 7.09 -9.07
N SER A 37 -6.57 8.00 -8.52
CA SER A 37 -5.11 7.98 -8.68
C SER A 37 -4.48 7.49 -7.38
N LEU A 38 -3.76 6.38 -7.46
CA LEU A 38 -3.03 5.77 -6.37
C LEU A 38 -1.53 6.01 -6.56
N ARG A 39 -0.91 6.60 -5.55
CA ARG A 39 0.53 6.64 -5.38
C ARG A 39 0.90 5.86 -4.13
N LEU A 40 1.72 4.83 -4.30
CA LEU A 40 2.28 4.06 -3.21
C LEU A 40 3.79 4.17 -3.24
N GLU A 41 4.38 4.42 -2.09
CA GLU A 41 5.81 4.53 -1.88
C GLU A 41 6.16 3.69 -0.64
N LEU A 42 6.96 2.64 -0.84
CA LEU A 42 7.39 1.75 0.23
C LEU A 42 8.66 2.31 0.87
N SER A 43 8.82 2.07 2.17
CA SER A 43 10.10 2.32 2.83
C SER A 43 11.19 1.39 2.28
N GLY A 44 12.43 1.87 2.30
CA GLY A 44 13.59 1.02 1.98
C GLY A 44 13.68 -0.23 2.88
N ILE A 45 13.20 -0.14 4.12
CA ILE A 45 13.10 -1.29 5.05
C ILE A 45 12.19 -2.36 4.47
N LEU A 46 10.97 -2.01 4.05
CA LEU A 46 10.04 -2.96 3.44
C LEU A 46 10.53 -3.50 2.10
N VAL A 47 11.21 -2.68 1.29
CA VAL A 47 11.79 -3.14 0.02
C VAL A 47 12.84 -4.21 0.26
N ARG A 48 13.74 -4.01 1.23
CA ARG A 48 14.74 -5.02 1.61
C ARG A 48 14.07 -6.27 2.15
N TYR A 49 13.15 -6.14 3.10
CA TYR A 49 12.41 -7.26 3.68
C TYR A 49 11.69 -8.10 2.61
N TYR A 50 10.93 -7.46 1.72
CA TYR A 50 10.23 -8.19 0.67
C TYR A 50 11.17 -8.77 -0.38
N SER A 51 12.32 -8.14 -0.64
CA SER A 51 13.33 -8.69 -1.53
C SER A 51 13.89 -10.00 -0.97
N ASP A 52 14.19 -10.03 0.33
CA ASP A 52 14.72 -11.23 0.98
C ASP A 52 13.68 -12.36 1.04
N LEU A 53 12.43 -12.03 1.31
CA LEU A 53 11.33 -12.99 1.20
C LEU A 53 11.18 -13.52 -0.23
N ALA A 54 11.22 -12.62 -1.22
CA ALA A 54 11.02 -12.99 -2.62
C ALA A 54 12.09 -13.97 -3.12
N MET A 55 13.32 -13.92 -2.61
CA MET A 55 14.34 -14.94 -2.90
C MET A 55 13.90 -16.35 -2.52
N GLY A 56 13.09 -16.50 -1.46
CA GLY A 56 12.57 -17.79 -1.01
C GLY A 56 11.31 -18.27 -1.74
N PHE A 57 10.55 -17.36 -2.36
CA PHE A 57 9.24 -17.67 -2.95
C PHE A 57 9.18 -17.55 -4.47
N ILE A 58 10.11 -16.82 -5.10
CA ILE A 58 10.08 -16.51 -6.54
C ILE A 58 11.36 -17.08 -7.20
N PRO A 59 11.26 -18.18 -7.97
CA PRO A 59 12.41 -18.88 -8.55
C PRO A 59 13.33 -18.04 -9.46
N ASN A 60 12.86 -16.89 -9.95
CA ASN A 60 13.58 -16.01 -10.87
C ASN A 60 13.73 -14.57 -10.32
N PHE A 61 13.73 -14.40 -9.00
CA PHE A 61 13.93 -13.08 -8.40
C PHE A 61 15.36 -12.58 -8.63
N ASP A 62 15.49 -11.37 -9.18
CA ASP A 62 16.77 -10.69 -9.30
C ASP A 62 16.94 -9.69 -8.14
N PRO A 63 17.79 -9.98 -7.14
CA PRO A 63 18.01 -9.07 -6.01
C PRO A 63 18.65 -7.74 -6.42
N LYS A 64 19.27 -7.64 -7.61
CA LYS A 64 19.80 -6.39 -8.15
C LYS A 64 18.72 -5.53 -8.79
N ASN A 65 17.59 -6.12 -9.17
CA ASN A 65 16.44 -5.44 -9.78
C ASN A 65 15.14 -5.96 -9.14
N PRO A 66 14.91 -5.69 -7.85
CA PRO A 66 13.78 -6.24 -7.12
C PRO A 66 12.46 -5.73 -7.73
N ARG A 67 11.69 -6.65 -8.30
CA ARG A 67 10.35 -6.36 -8.83
C ARG A 67 9.31 -6.53 -7.73
N ILE A 68 9.18 -5.52 -6.87
CA ILE A 68 8.19 -5.53 -5.79
C ILE A 68 6.77 -5.41 -6.36
N PHE A 69 6.59 -4.58 -7.40
CA PHE A 69 5.32 -4.39 -8.09
C PHE A 69 5.28 -5.12 -9.44
N ASP A 70 4.49 -6.18 -9.50
CA ASP A 70 4.20 -6.89 -10.74
C ASP A 70 3.06 -6.21 -11.52
N LEU A 71 3.43 -5.33 -12.46
CA LEU A 71 2.47 -4.57 -13.26
C LEU A 71 1.68 -5.46 -14.23
N GLU A 72 2.24 -6.59 -14.67
CA GLU A 72 1.54 -7.52 -15.57
C GLU A 72 0.47 -8.28 -14.81
N ALA A 73 0.80 -8.82 -13.64
CA ALA A 73 -0.17 -9.45 -12.76
C ALA A 73 -1.24 -8.45 -12.30
N LEU A 74 -0.86 -7.18 -12.04
CA LEU A 74 -1.81 -6.11 -11.73
C LEU A 74 -2.79 -5.88 -12.88
N ARG A 75 -2.30 -5.72 -14.13
CA ARG A 75 -3.15 -5.55 -15.32
C ARG A 75 -4.06 -6.76 -15.53
N ALA A 76 -3.53 -7.98 -15.45
CA ALA A 76 -4.30 -9.20 -15.61
C ALA A 76 -5.39 -9.34 -14.52
N ARG A 77 -5.08 -8.95 -13.28
CA ARG A 77 -6.04 -8.98 -12.17
C ARG A 77 -7.21 -8.03 -12.40
N PHE A 78 -6.93 -6.79 -12.82
CA PHE A 78 -7.95 -5.74 -13.02
C PHE A 78 -8.68 -5.85 -14.37
N ALA A 79 -8.12 -6.52 -15.37
CA ALA A 79 -8.85 -6.86 -16.60
C ALA A 79 -10.07 -7.77 -16.36
N ARG A 80 -10.13 -8.44 -15.19
CA ARG A 80 -11.25 -9.30 -14.76
C ARG A 80 -12.29 -8.56 -13.91
N GLU A 81 -12.04 -7.32 -13.54
CA GLU A 81 -12.99 -6.53 -12.74
C GLU A 81 -13.98 -5.80 -13.65
N LYS A 82 -15.27 -5.86 -13.29
CA LYS A 82 -16.36 -5.32 -14.13
C LYS A 82 -16.59 -3.82 -13.92
N ASN A 83 -16.41 -3.35 -12.69
CA ASN A 83 -16.79 -2.00 -12.27
C ASN A 83 -15.59 -1.06 -12.07
N LEU A 84 -14.36 -1.56 -12.28
CA LEU A 84 -13.12 -0.82 -12.08
C LEU A 84 -12.11 -1.21 -13.16
N THR A 85 -11.60 -0.23 -13.89
CA THR A 85 -10.63 -0.43 -14.97
C THR A 85 -9.30 0.22 -14.59
N LEU A 86 -8.20 -0.53 -14.67
CA LEU A 86 -6.85 0.03 -14.54
C LEU A 86 -6.48 0.74 -15.85
N THR A 87 -6.44 2.08 -15.84
CA THR A 87 -6.15 2.89 -17.03
C THR A 87 -4.66 3.12 -17.24
N SER A 88 -3.89 3.24 -16.16
CA SER A 88 -2.43 3.36 -16.24
C SER A 88 -1.77 2.72 -15.02
N SER A 89 -0.60 2.12 -15.21
CA SER A 89 0.26 1.67 -14.11
C SER A 89 1.73 1.80 -14.50
N THR A 90 2.54 2.33 -13.58
CA THR A 90 3.99 2.49 -13.76
C THR A 90 4.73 2.37 -12.43
N THR A 91 5.98 1.94 -12.52
CA THR A 91 6.90 1.76 -11.38
C THR A 91 8.13 2.63 -11.65
N PRO A 92 8.08 3.95 -11.37
CA PRO A 92 9.18 4.86 -11.67
C PRO A 92 10.44 4.59 -10.84
N ALA A 93 10.30 3.87 -9.72
CA ALA A 93 11.38 3.37 -8.88
C ALA A 93 10.93 2.03 -8.25
N PRO A 94 11.84 1.11 -7.87
CA PRO A 94 11.46 -0.20 -7.32
C PRO A 94 10.47 -0.15 -6.15
N GLU A 95 10.57 0.90 -5.33
CA GLU A 95 9.76 1.17 -4.15
C GLU A 95 8.48 1.96 -4.42
N ARG A 96 8.25 2.44 -5.65
CA ARG A 96 7.15 3.34 -5.97
C ARG A 96 6.22 2.78 -7.05
N LEU A 97 4.93 2.72 -6.75
CA LEU A 97 3.85 2.40 -7.70
C LEU A 97 2.98 3.64 -7.93
N LEU A 98 2.74 3.95 -9.20
CA LEU A 98 1.70 4.89 -9.62
C LEU A 98 0.66 4.11 -10.43
N ALA A 99 -0.60 4.19 -10.03
CA ALA A 99 -1.70 3.55 -10.72
C ALA A 99 -2.89 4.49 -10.84
N THR A 100 -3.58 4.45 -11.96
CA THR A 100 -4.83 5.18 -12.17
C THR A 100 -5.91 4.19 -12.55
N PHE A 101 -7.07 4.36 -11.95
CA PHE A 101 -8.26 3.55 -12.20
C PHE A 101 -9.40 4.45 -12.64
N SER A 102 -10.28 3.93 -13.47
CA SER A 102 -11.57 4.55 -13.81
C SER A 102 -12.72 3.64 -13.42
N PHE A 103 -13.84 4.24 -13.05
CA PHE A 103 -15.09 3.56 -12.76
C PHE A 103 -16.25 4.31 -13.42
N GLN A 104 -17.25 3.58 -13.86
CA GLN A 104 -18.41 4.16 -14.56
C GLN A 104 -19.48 4.64 -13.58
N ASN A 105 -19.60 4.00 -12.42
CA ASN A 105 -20.60 4.33 -11.43
C ASN A 105 -20.11 3.92 -10.03
N LEU A 106 -20.08 4.89 -9.11
CA LEU A 106 -19.60 4.69 -7.74
C LEU A 106 -20.51 3.74 -6.93
N GLU A 107 -21.81 3.78 -7.16
CA GLU A 107 -22.77 2.90 -6.48
C GLU A 107 -22.54 1.45 -6.88
N THR A 108 -22.32 1.16 -8.17
CA THR A 108 -22.05 -0.22 -8.63
C THR A 108 -20.66 -0.70 -8.19
N LEU A 109 -19.68 0.20 -8.10
CA LEU A 109 -18.35 -0.12 -7.57
C LEU A 109 -18.43 -0.56 -6.10
N PHE A 110 -19.16 0.16 -5.26
CA PHE A 110 -19.29 -0.15 -3.83
C PHE A 110 -20.35 -1.22 -3.52
N SER A 111 -21.25 -1.50 -4.46
CA SER A 111 -22.18 -2.63 -4.33
C SER A 111 -21.53 -3.98 -4.63
N ASP A 112 -20.28 -4.02 -5.10
CA ASP A 112 -19.56 -5.28 -5.28
C ASP A 112 -19.35 -5.96 -3.91
N PRO A 113 -19.79 -7.22 -3.70
CA PRO A 113 -19.61 -7.93 -2.45
C PRO A 113 -18.14 -8.02 -1.99
N LYS A 114 -17.18 -7.93 -2.91
CA LYS A 114 -15.75 -7.88 -2.63
C LYS A 114 -15.28 -6.55 -2.05
N VAL A 115 -16.11 -5.51 -1.98
CA VAL A 115 -15.71 -4.18 -1.49
C VAL A 115 -16.76 -3.59 -0.55
N GLY A 116 -18.04 -3.94 -0.73
CA GLY A 116 -19.18 -3.40 0.02
C GLY A 116 -19.20 -3.72 1.52
N THR A 117 -18.36 -4.66 1.99
CA THR A 117 -18.16 -4.89 3.43
C THR A 117 -17.17 -3.91 4.06
N ALA A 118 -16.29 -3.31 3.24
CA ALA A 118 -15.25 -2.38 3.65
C ALA A 118 -15.62 -0.92 3.37
N ILE A 119 -16.38 -0.65 2.31
CA ILE A 119 -16.75 0.69 1.88
C ILE A 119 -18.26 0.75 1.63
N THR A 120 -18.94 1.70 2.26
CA THR A 120 -20.37 1.94 2.04
C THR A 120 -20.61 3.39 1.60
N LEU A 121 -21.60 3.58 0.73
CA LEU A 121 -22.09 4.89 0.32
C LEU A 121 -23.47 5.10 0.90
N GLU A 122 -23.63 6.14 1.71
CA GLU A 122 -24.92 6.58 2.24
C GLU A 122 -25.33 7.88 1.58
N LYS A 123 -26.54 7.92 1.01
CA LYS A 123 -27.15 9.13 0.46
C LYS A 123 -28.30 9.56 1.36
N LYS A 124 -28.22 10.74 1.99
CA LYS A 124 -29.29 11.30 2.83
C LYS A 124 -29.44 12.79 2.58
N MET A 125 -30.67 13.24 2.29
CA MET A 125 -31.03 14.66 2.19
C MET A 125 -30.13 15.49 1.25
N GLY A 126 -29.64 14.88 0.16
CA GLY A 126 -28.75 15.55 -0.80
C GLY A 126 -27.26 15.51 -0.43
N GLU A 127 -26.88 14.91 0.70
CA GLU A 127 -25.51 14.61 1.06
C GLU A 127 -25.14 13.17 0.71
N GLU A 128 -23.95 12.99 0.14
CA GLU A 128 -23.33 11.69 -0.12
C GLU A 128 -22.18 11.47 0.86
N THR A 129 -22.26 10.41 1.65
CA THR A 129 -21.24 10.04 2.65
C THR A 129 -20.62 8.70 2.28
N ILE A 130 -19.30 8.69 2.06
CA ILE A 130 -18.53 7.45 1.92
C ILE A 130 -18.02 7.06 3.32
N ARG A 131 -18.36 5.86 3.78
CA ARG A 131 -17.85 5.29 5.02
C ARG A 131 -16.90 4.16 4.71
N ILE A 132 -15.67 4.28 5.18
CA ILE A 132 -14.64 3.23 5.06
C ILE A 132 -14.47 2.58 6.43
N ARG A 133 -14.75 1.28 6.51
CA ARG A 133 -14.51 0.46 7.70
C ARG A 133 -13.20 -0.28 7.53
N LEU A 134 -12.21 0.05 8.34
CA LEU A 134 -10.93 -0.65 8.40
C LEU A 134 -10.85 -1.50 9.67
N ASN A 135 -10.94 -2.81 9.50
CA ASN A 135 -10.70 -3.80 10.55
C ASN A 135 -10.03 -5.03 9.94
N ARG A 136 -9.77 -6.05 10.76
CA ARG A 136 -9.10 -7.28 10.29
C ARG A 136 -9.85 -7.96 9.14
N ASP A 137 -11.18 -8.01 9.20
CA ASP A 137 -12.00 -8.68 8.18
C ASP A 137 -12.01 -7.88 6.88
N THR A 138 -12.18 -6.56 6.94
CA THR A 138 -12.22 -5.70 5.77
C THR A 138 -10.84 -5.51 5.14
N LEU A 139 -9.76 -5.62 5.92
CA LEU A 139 -8.40 -5.60 5.39
C LEU A 139 -8.15 -6.80 4.47
N LYS A 140 -8.65 -8.00 4.80
CA LYS A 140 -8.56 -9.18 3.90
C LYS A 140 -9.27 -8.91 2.58
N THR A 141 -10.44 -8.30 2.65
CA THR A 141 -11.24 -7.91 1.49
C THR A 141 -10.51 -6.92 0.60
N ILE A 142 -9.90 -5.88 1.18
CA ILE A 142 -9.07 -4.90 0.46
C ILE A 142 -7.84 -5.58 -0.17
N LEU A 143 -7.16 -6.44 0.60
CA LEU A 143 -5.97 -7.16 0.13
C LEU A 143 -6.27 -8.21 -0.95
N ALA A 144 -7.51 -8.71 -1.06
CA ALA A 144 -7.94 -9.59 -2.14
C ALA A 144 -8.02 -8.90 -3.51
N LEU A 145 -7.91 -7.57 -3.55
CA LEU A 145 -7.74 -6.81 -4.79
C LEU A 145 -6.29 -6.82 -5.28
N ALA A 146 -5.33 -7.13 -4.41
CA ALA A 146 -3.93 -7.27 -4.80
C ALA A 146 -3.71 -8.51 -5.67
N PRO A 147 -2.69 -8.53 -6.55
CA PRO A 147 -2.30 -9.73 -7.28
C PRO A 147 -1.97 -10.90 -6.36
N ASP A 148 -2.37 -12.12 -6.74
CA ASP A 148 -2.16 -13.34 -5.94
C ASP A 148 -0.68 -13.60 -5.65
N SER A 149 0.22 -13.23 -6.57
CA SER A 149 1.68 -13.34 -6.42
C SER A 149 2.24 -12.53 -5.26
N GLN A 150 1.54 -11.45 -4.86
CA GLN A 150 1.94 -10.60 -3.73
C GLN A 150 1.20 -10.97 -2.45
N SER A 151 0.25 -11.91 -2.52
CA SER A 151 -0.67 -12.21 -1.42
C SER A 151 -0.02 -12.80 -0.18
N ASN A 152 1.02 -13.60 -0.37
CA ASN A 152 1.74 -14.24 0.72
C ASN A 152 2.72 -13.30 1.40
N LEU A 153 3.26 -12.30 0.68
CA LEU A 153 4.27 -11.39 1.20
C LEU A 153 3.69 -10.48 2.29
N TYR A 154 2.55 -9.84 2.04
CA TYR A 154 1.96 -8.95 3.04
C TYR A 154 1.39 -9.70 4.25
N ARG A 155 0.98 -10.97 4.10
CA ARG A 155 0.40 -11.77 5.20
C ARG A 155 1.40 -12.01 6.33
N MET A 156 2.69 -12.06 6.04
CA MET A 156 3.73 -12.29 7.05
C MET A 156 3.83 -11.17 8.07
N LEU A 157 3.52 -9.94 7.65
CA LEU A 157 3.53 -8.79 8.54
C LEU A 157 2.18 -8.55 9.21
N LEU A 158 1.10 -9.23 8.82
CA LEU A 158 -0.21 -9.04 9.46
C LEU A 158 -0.28 -9.69 10.84
N PRO A 159 -1.09 -9.15 11.76
CA PRO A 159 -1.26 -9.76 13.08
C PRO A 159 -1.92 -11.15 12.93
N PRO A 160 -1.54 -12.13 13.76
CA PRO A 160 -2.02 -13.51 13.64
C PRO A 160 -3.55 -13.60 13.76
N GLU A 161 -4.17 -14.37 12.87
CA GLU A 161 -5.63 -14.45 12.77
C GLU A 161 -6.28 -15.12 13.99
N ASN A 162 -5.62 -16.15 14.54
CA ASN A 162 -6.19 -17.02 15.59
C ASN A 162 -5.79 -16.61 17.01
N LYS A 163 -5.17 -15.44 17.19
CA LYS A 163 -4.71 -14.96 18.50
C LYS A 163 -5.08 -13.49 18.66
N ALA A 164 -5.75 -13.19 19.78
CA ALA A 164 -5.92 -11.81 20.21
C ALA A 164 -4.54 -11.25 20.61
N ILE A 165 -4.15 -10.14 20.00
CA ILE A 165 -2.87 -9.48 20.24
C ILE A 165 -3.12 -8.00 20.49
N SER A 166 -2.47 -7.43 21.50
CA SER A 166 -2.54 -6.00 21.75
C SER A 166 -1.72 -5.22 20.70
N ALA A 167 -2.05 -3.95 20.48
CA ALA A 167 -1.26 -3.11 19.57
C ALA A 167 0.22 -3.03 19.97
N ALA A 168 0.51 -2.95 21.27
CA ALA A 168 1.88 -2.91 21.79
C ALA A 168 2.62 -4.24 21.57
N GLU A 169 1.96 -5.37 21.76
CA GLU A 169 2.56 -6.70 21.51
C GLU A 169 2.81 -6.92 20.02
N TYR A 170 1.87 -6.52 19.15
CA TYR A 170 2.05 -6.59 17.71
C TYR A 170 3.17 -5.68 17.22
N ARG A 171 3.31 -4.47 17.79
CA ARG A 171 4.44 -3.58 17.49
C ARG A 171 5.77 -4.24 17.83
N LYS A 172 5.89 -4.91 18.97
CA LYS A 172 7.10 -5.69 19.33
C LYS A 172 7.37 -6.81 18.34
N GLN A 173 6.33 -7.51 17.85
CA GLN A 173 6.48 -8.52 16.81
C GLN A 173 7.01 -7.93 15.50
N LEU A 174 6.52 -6.74 15.11
CA LEU A 174 7.01 -6.05 13.92
C LEU A 174 8.46 -5.58 14.08
N VAL A 175 8.85 -5.08 15.25
CA VAL A 175 10.25 -4.74 15.55
C VAL A 175 11.12 -5.97 15.39
N TRP A 176 10.76 -7.07 16.06
CA TRP A 176 11.51 -8.33 15.97
C TRP A 176 11.58 -8.87 14.53
N ALA A 177 10.48 -8.84 13.77
CA ALA A 177 10.46 -9.33 12.40
C ALA A 177 11.29 -8.49 11.43
N LEU A 178 11.59 -7.23 11.78
CA LEU A 178 12.28 -6.27 10.92
C LEU A 178 13.65 -5.82 11.46
N GLU A 179 14.12 -6.40 12.57
CA GLU A 179 15.33 -5.96 13.29
C GLU A 179 16.62 -6.11 12.46
N GLU A 180 16.65 -7.06 11.51
CA GLU A 180 17.76 -7.25 10.58
C GLU A 180 17.84 -6.13 9.51
N TYR A 181 16.76 -5.37 9.34
CA TYR A 181 16.63 -4.40 8.24
C TYR A 181 16.78 -2.95 8.69
N ALA A 182 16.61 -2.65 9.98
CA ALA A 182 16.82 -1.34 10.58
C ALA A 182 16.92 -1.43 12.11
N PRO A 183 17.64 -0.50 12.77
CA PRO A 183 17.63 -0.36 14.22
C PRO A 183 16.22 -0.13 14.77
N GLU A 184 15.97 -0.57 16.00
CA GLU A 184 14.65 -0.44 16.66
C GLU A 184 14.14 1.01 16.65
N GLU A 185 15.01 1.99 16.86
CA GLU A 185 14.63 3.41 16.86
C GLU A 185 14.13 3.88 15.48
N GLU A 186 14.72 3.36 14.40
CA GLU A 186 14.31 3.68 13.02
C GLU A 186 12.99 2.99 12.66
N LEU A 187 12.82 1.73 13.08
CA LEU A 187 11.56 0.98 12.93
C LEU A 187 10.42 1.68 13.65
N ASP A 188 10.66 2.08 14.89
CA ASP A 188 9.71 2.80 15.73
C ASP A 188 9.27 4.12 15.10
N ALA A 189 10.24 4.88 14.59
CA ALA A 189 9.96 6.12 13.88
C ALA A 189 9.17 5.89 12.58
N SER A 190 9.41 4.78 11.88
CA SER A 190 8.67 4.39 10.67
C SER A 190 7.21 4.02 10.99
N PHE A 191 6.97 3.25 12.05
CA PHE A 191 5.62 2.88 12.49
C PHE A 191 4.81 4.10 12.93
N GLU A 192 5.40 5.04 13.66
CA GLU A 192 4.71 6.27 14.09
C GLU A 192 4.32 7.17 12.92
N LYS A 193 5.09 7.16 11.83
CA LYS A 193 4.80 7.90 10.60
C LYS A 193 3.81 7.17 9.68
N SER A 194 3.63 5.87 9.87
CA SER A 194 2.73 5.02 9.07
C SER A 194 1.29 5.07 9.59
N LYS A 195 0.74 6.29 9.71
CA LYS A 195 -0.63 6.53 10.16
C LYS A 195 -1.54 6.83 8.96
N ILE A 196 -2.80 6.40 9.05
CA ILE A 196 -3.82 6.76 8.07
C ILE A 196 -4.28 8.18 8.41
N GLU A 197 -3.96 9.13 7.54
CA GLU A 197 -4.51 10.49 7.59
C GLU A 197 -5.67 10.59 6.59
N VAL A 198 -6.83 11.05 7.05
CA VAL A 198 -7.96 11.40 6.17
C VAL A 198 -7.99 12.93 6.10
N ARG A 199 -7.83 13.47 4.89
CA ARG A 199 -7.83 14.91 4.61
C ARG A 199 -8.97 15.26 3.66
#